data_AF-A0A960MNC8-F1
#
_entry.id   AF-A0A960MNC8-F1
#
_cell.length_a   1.000
_cell.length_b   1.000
_cell.length_c   1.000
_cell.angle_alpha   90.00
_cell.angle_beta   90.00
_cell.angle_gamma   90.00
#
_symmetry.space_group_name_H-M   'P 1'
#
loop_
_entity.id
_entity.type
_entity.pdbx_description
1 polymer ?
#
loop_
_entity_poly.entity_id
_entity_poly.type
_entity_poly.pdbx_seq_one_letter_code
_entity_poly.pdbx_strand_id
1 'polypeptide(L)'
;EVDRLLKNGAQDRPDVWGITAKELSRLLDQKNVLNPPLAKEILIYRNSDEKVHPLPLAELEERLKMTYTDSLIFDSLKTIHQVAKKCARKLHKEKFRQMNHWTLALHEEELEKKREHLFYIRWINRYLGYGVFAARDIPSLTYIGEYTGIVQKRRNRKNRFNDYVFSYDLCGKSTRWCIDAQEKGNFTRFLNHSDKPNLTSRWLIRNGITHIIFYSNKRIKKGTQLTYCYGPLYWHRRSSPALL
;
A
#
# COMPACT_ATOMS: atom_id res chain seq x y z
N GLU A 1 7.69 -6.41 25.22
CA GLU A 1 7.54 -4.94 25.37
C GLU A 1 6.16 -4.48 24.95
N VAL A 2 5.73 -4.76 23.71
CA VAL A 2 4.35 -4.49 23.22
C VAL A 2 3.28 -5.04 24.19
N ASP A 3 3.34 -6.33 24.54
CA ASP A 3 2.36 -6.94 25.46
C ASP A 3 2.34 -6.30 26.85
N ARG A 4 3.49 -5.79 27.33
CA ARG A 4 3.58 -5.09 28.61
C ARG A 4 2.89 -3.73 28.52
N LEU A 5 3.10 -2.99 27.44
CA LEU A 5 2.52 -1.66 27.23
C LEU A 5 1.00 -1.73 27.01
N LEU A 6 0.53 -2.77 26.30
CA LEU A 6 -0.90 -3.04 26.13
C LEU A 6 -1.58 -3.38 27.46
N LYS A 7 -0.99 -4.28 28.25
CA LYS A 7 -1.53 -4.68 29.57
C LYS A 7 -1.59 -3.53 30.58
N ASN A 8 -0.69 -2.55 30.47
CA ASN A 8 -0.62 -1.41 31.38
C ASN A 8 -1.47 -0.20 30.95
N GLY A 9 -2.32 -0.33 29.91
CA GLY A 9 -3.18 0.76 29.44
C GLY A 9 -2.44 1.93 28.77
N ALA A 10 -1.15 1.78 28.46
CA ALA A 10 -0.34 2.80 27.78
C ALA A 10 -0.38 2.65 26.24
N GLN A 11 -1.44 2.02 25.71
CA GLN A 11 -1.51 1.56 24.33
C GLN A 11 -1.50 2.67 23.28
N ASP A 12 -1.98 3.86 23.63
CA ASP A 12 -2.08 5.03 22.75
C ASP A 12 -0.98 6.08 23.03
N ARG A 13 -0.07 5.82 23.98
CA ARG A 13 1.08 6.70 24.21
C ARG A 13 2.17 6.41 23.18
N PRO A 14 2.59 7.39 22.37
CA PRO A 14 3.65 7.19 21.38
C PRO A 14 5.03 7.04 22.05
N ASP A 15 5.88 6.22 21.44
CA ASP A 15 7.31 6.13 21.78
C ASP A 15 8.10 7.34 21.26
N VAL A 16 9.43 7.31 21.42
CA VAL A 16 10.34 8.37 20.96
C VAL A 16 10.31 8.61 19.44
N TRP A 17 9.72 7.70 18.67
CA TRP A 17 9.58 7.79 17.22
C TRP A 17 8.16 8.17 16.79
N GLY A 18 7.22 8.32 17.72
CA GLY A 18 5.82 8.57 17.41
C GLY A 18 5.02 7.30 17.15
N ILE A 19 5.51 6.12 17.52
CA ILE A 19 4.82 4.83 17.32
C ILE A 19 4.17 4.41 18.65
N THR A 20 2.87 4.19 18.64
CA THR A 20 2.12 3.68 19.79
C THR A 20 2.26 2.15 19.91
N ALA A 21 1.99 1.59 21.10
CA ALA A 21 2.03 0.13 21.26
C ALA A 21 0.98 -0.58 20.39
N LYS A 22 -0.19 0.06 20.18
CA LYS A 22 -1.23 -0.43 19.28
C LYS A 22 -0.72 -0.51 17.84
N GLU A 23 -0.08 0.54 17.35
CA GLU A 23 0.52 0.56 16.02
C GLU A 23 1.64 -0.45 15.89
N LEU A 24 2.53 -0.53 16.89
CA LEU A 24 3.64 -1.47 16.88
C LEU A 24 3.15 -2.91 16.76
N SER A 25 2.05 -3.24 17.43
CA SER A 25 1.41 -4.56 17.33
C SER A 25 0.88 -4.85 15.92
N ARG A 26 0.22 -3.86 15.28
CA ARG A 26 -0.23 -3.97 13.88
C ARG A 26 0.94 -4.16 12.91
N LEU A 27 1.98 -3.35 13.07
CA LEU A 27 3.18 -3.40 12.25
C LEU A 27 3.94 -4.72 12.42
N LEU A 28 3.71 -5.47 13.50
CA LEU A 28 4.31 -6.79 13.73
C LEU A 28 3.33 -7.95 13.44
N ASP A 29 2.17 -7.67 12.85
CA ASP A 29 1.12 -8.65 12.53
C ASP A 29 0.68 -9.50 13.73
N GLN A 30 0.60 -8.88 14.91
CA GLN A 30 0.18 -9.55 16.12
C GLN A 30 -1.35 -9.59 16.19
N LYS A 31 -1.92 -10.79 16.01
CA LYS A 31 -3.37 -11.04 15.95
C LYS A 31 -4.16 -10.70 17.22
N ASN A 32 -3.48 -10.45 18.35
CA ASN A 32 -4.09 -10.26 19.66
C ASN A 32 -4.54 -8.81 19.95
N VAL A 33 -4.33 -7.87 19.01
CA VAL A 33 -4.76 -6.48 19.15
C VAL A 33 -5.94 -6.22 18.24
N LEU A 34 -6.90 -5.43 18.73
CA LEU A 34 -8.04 -4.92 17.97
C LEU A 34 -7.55 -4.12 16.76
N ASN A 35 -7.37 -4.83 15.65
CA ASN A 35 -7.22 -4.23 14.34
C ASN A 35 -8.55 -3.57 13.98
N PRO A 36 -8.53 -2.37 13.38
CA PRO A 36 -9.74 -1.83 12.79
C PRO A 36 -10.31 -2.88 11.83
N PRO A 37 -11.63 -3.09 11.78
CA PRO A 37 -12.22 -4.11 10.94
C PRO A 37 -11.75 -3.94 9.49
N LEU A 38 -11.29 -5.04 8.91
CA LEU A 38 -11.05 -5.09 7.47
C LEU A 38 -12.40 -4.94 6.75
N ALA A 39 -12.36 -4.46 5.50
CA ALA A 39 -13.53 -4.56 4.64
C ALA A 39 -13.99 -6.02 4.60
N LYS A 40 -15.31 -6.27 4.57
CA LYS A 40 -15.79 -7.66 4.52
C LYS A 40 -15.68 -8.24 3.12
N GLU A 41 -15.67 -7.38 2.11
CA GLU A 41 -15.73 -7.72 0.71
C GLU A 41 -15.00 -6.67 -0.15
N ILE A 42 -14.73 -7.06 -1.40
CA ILE A 42 -14.24 -6.18 -2.45
C ILE A 42 -15.13 -6.33 -3.69
N LEU A 43 -15.23 -5.29 -4.51
CA LEU A 43 -15.94 -5.39 -5.78
C LEU A 43 -15.06 -6.06 -6.84
N ILE A 44 -15.61 -7.05 -7.54
CA ILE A 44 -14.99 -7.69 -8.70
C ILE A 44 -15.88 -7.55 -9.93
N TYR A 45 -15.28 -7.37 -11.10
CA TYR A 45 -15.99 -7.47 -12.38
C TYR A 45 -15.86 -8.89 -12.91
N ARG A 46 -17.00 -9.54 -13.15
CA ARG A 46 -17.05 -10.87 -13.73
C ARG A 46 -17.27 -10.75 -15.23
N ASN A 47 -16.30 -11.18 -16.02
CA ASN A 47 -16.38 -11.07 -17.48
C ASN A 47 -17.51 -11.93 -18.10
N SER A 48 -17.96 -13.00 -17.43
CA SER A 48 -18.98 -13.91 -17.97
C SER A 48 -20.39 -13.31 -17.98
N ASP A 49 -20.69 -12.37 -17.08
CA ASP A 49 -21.99 -11.71 -16.98
C ASP A 49 -21.92 -10.18 -17.11
N GLU A 50 -20.72 -9.67 -17.38
CA GLU A 50 -20.41 -8.26 -17.57
C GLU A 50 -20.87 -7.34 -16.44
N LYS A 51 -20.87 -7.86 -15.20
CA LYS A 51 -21.35 -7.14 -14.02
C LYS A 51 -20.30 -7.07 -12.91
N VAL A 52 -20.49 -6.07 -12.05
CA VAL A 52 -19.72 -5.90 -10.81
C VAL A 52 -20.47 -6.60 -9.68
N HIS A 53 -19.76 -7.44 -8.94
CA HIS A 53 -20.28 -8.21 -7.82
C HIS A 53 -19.43 -7.99 -6.57
N PRO A 54 -20.03 -8.01 -5.37
CA PRO A 54 -19.26 -8.16 -4.15
C PRO A 54 -18.60 -9.55 -4.11
N LEU A 55 -17.36 -9.60 -3.65
CA LEU A 55 -16.61 -10.83 -3.36
C LEU A 55 -16.14 -10.76 -1.90
N PRO A 56 -16.56 -11.70 -1.03
CA PRO A 56 -16.04 -11.78 0.32
C PRO A 56 -14.51 -11.86 0.35
N LEU A 57 -13.86 -11.15 1.28
CA LEU A 57 -12.39 -11.16 1.35
C LEU A 57 -11.82 -12.57 1.58
N ALA A 58 -12.47 -13.39 2.39
CA ALA A 58 -12.03 -14.77 2.64
C ALA A 58 -11.94 -15.59 1.32
N GLU A 59 -12.90 -15.36 0.42
CA GLU A 59 -12.90 -16.02 -0.89
C GLU A 59 -11.80 -15.46 -1.80
N LEU A 60 -11.54 -14.15 -1.76
CA LEU A 60 -10.40 -13.53 -2.47
C LEU A 60 -9.07 -14.11 -2.00
N GLU A 61 -8.89 -14.21 -0.67
CA GLU A 61 -7.69 -14.74 -0.02
C GLU A 61 -7.42 -16.19 -0.42
N GLU A 62 -8.46 -17.04 -0.41
CA GLU A 62 -8.38 -18.43 -0.83
C GLU A 62 -8.01 -18.54 -2.33
N ARG A 63 -8.73 -17.82 -3.20
CA ARG A 63 -8.52 -17.87 -4.65
C ARG A 63 -7.12 -17.41 -5.05
N LEU A 64 -6.58 -16.39 -4.38
CA LEU A 64 -5.30 -15.78 -4.73
C LEU A 64 -4.14 -16.28 -3.86
N LYS A 65 -4.41 -17.15 -2.88
CA LYS A 65 -3.43 -17.68 -1.92
C LYS A 65 -2.61 -16.56 -1.26
N MET A 66 -3.31 -15.52 -0.81
CA MET A 66 -2.73 -14.37 -0.11
C MET A 66 -3.58 -13.97 1.10
N THR A 67 -3.02 -13.21 2.02
CA THR A 67 -3.75 -12.55 3.11
C THR A 67 -3.98 -11.08 2.76
N TYR A 68 -5.22 -10.64 2.87
CA TYR A 68 -5.58 -9.25 2.67
C TYR A 68 -5.20 -8.42 3.90
N THR A 69 -4.44 -7.34 3.71
CA THR A 69 -4.07 -6.41 4.78
C THR A 69 -4.07 -4.96 4.31
N ASP A 70 -4.76 -4.08 5.04
CA ASP A 70 -4.72 -2.63 4.85
C ASP A 70 -3.64 -1.94 5.71
N SER A 71 -2.68 -2.69 6.25
CA SER A 71 -1.59 -2.15 7.04
C SER A 71 -0.26 -2.72 6.59
N LEU A 72 0.79 -1.91 6.70
CA LEU A 72 2.17 -2.39 6.54
C LEU A 72 2.49 -3.39 7.66
N ILE A 73 3.20 -4.45 7.28
CA ILE A 73 3.71 -5.46 8.21
C ILE A 73 5.23 -5.44 8.08
N PHE A 74 5.95 -5.48 9.19
CA PHE A 74 7.40 -5.47 9.24
C PHE A 74 7.90 -6.84 9.68
N ASP A 75 9.01 -7.28 9.06
CA ASP A 75 9.63 -8.56 9.39
C ASP A 75 10.17 -8.64 10.82
N SER A 76 10.42 -7.49 11.46
CA SER A 76 11.02 -7.40 12.79
C SER A 76 10.93 -5.99 13.38
N LEU A 77 10.91 -5.93 14.72
CA LEU A 77 11.05 -4.68 15.48
C LEU A 77 12.32 -3.90 15.10
N LYS A 78 13.41 -4.63 14.81
CA LYS A 78 14.68 -4.05 14.35
C LYS A 78 14.49 -3.28 13.04
N THR A 79 13.70 -3.79 12.09
CA THR A 79 13.42 -3.09 10.84
C THR A 79 12.57 -1.84 11.09
N ILE A 80 11.57 -1.92 11.97
CA ILE A 80 10.75 -0.76 12.37
C ILE A 80 11.64 0.37 12.91
N HIS A 81 12.48 0.08 13.91
CA HIS A 81 13.40 1.08 14.48
C HIS A 81 14.37 1.67 13.44
N GLN A 82 14.87 0.86 12.51
CA GLN A 82 15.76 1.35 11.44
C GLN A 82 15.04 2.32 10.49
N VAL A 83 13.78 2.02 10.15
CA VAL A 83 12.92 2.88 9.34
C VAL A 83 12.59 4.15 10.10
N ALA A 84 12.11 4.03 11.33
CA ALA A 84 11.75 5.14 12.20
C ALA A 84 12.89 6.15 12.39
N LYS A 85 14.08 5.67 12.70
CA LYS A 85 15.29 6.50 12.81
C LYS A 85 15.62 7.23 11.50
N LYS A 86 15.37 6.62 10.34
CA LYS A 86 15.58 7.26 9.03
C LYS A 86 14.51 8.30 8.73
N CYS A 87 13.25 8.03 9.05
CA CYS A 87 12.15 8.98 8.93
C CYS A 87 12.40 10.23 9.78
N ALA A 88 12.74 10.07 11.06
CA ALA A 88 13.06 11.19 11.96
C ALA A 88 14.20 12.06 11.39
N ARG A 89 15.32 11.43 10.98
CA ARG A 89 16.44 12.11 10.31
C ARG A 89 16.03 12.88 9.06
N LYS A 90 15.06 12.39 8.31
CA LYS A 90 14.55 13.05 7.11
C LYS A 90 13.67 14.25 7.45
N LEU A 91 12.82 14.15 8.46
CA LEU A 91 11.95 15.24 8.91
C LEU A 91 12.70 16.38 9.61
N HIS A 92 13.96 16.21 10.02
CA HIS A 92 14.81 17.34 10.43
C HIS A 92 15.08 18.34 9.30
N LYS A 93 14.96 17.92 8.03
CA LYS A 93 15.16 18.79 6.88
C LYS A 93 13.84 19.50 6.56
N GLU A 94 13.85 20.83 6.64
CA GLU A 94 12.65 21.66 6.48
C GLU A 94 11.84 21.34 5.23
N LYS A 95 12.48 21.26 4.06
CA LYS A 95 11.81 20.89 2.80
C LYS A 95 11.00 19.61 2.91
N PHE A 96 11.56 18.58 3.53
CA PHE A 96 10.89 17.28 3.68
C PHE A 96 9.79 17.34 4.73
N ARG A 97 9.99 18.10 5.82
CA ARG A 97 8.99 18.33 6.87
C ARG A 97 7.76 19.05 6.32
N GLN A 98 7.96 20.15 5.60
CA GLN A 98 6.87 20.92 4.98
C GLN A 98 6.11 20.04 3.96
N MET A 99 6.84 19.35 3.09
CA MET A 99 6.22 18.45 2.11
C MET A 99 5.42 17.32 2.77
N ASN A 100 5.92 16.76 3.88
CA ASN A 100 5.20 15.76 4.65
C ASN A 100 3.93 16.33 5.26
N HIS A 101 4.03 17.50 5.88
CA HIS A 101 2.92 18.21 6.50
C HIS A 101 1.78 18.46 5.49
N TRP A 102 2.09 18.99 4.30
CA TRP A 102 1.09 19.20 3.25
C TRP A 102 0.47 17.89 2.75
N THR A 103 1.27 16.83 2.62
CA THR A 103 0.77 15.52 2.15
C THR A 103 -0.17 14.89 3.19
N LEU A 104 0.15 15.00 4.48
CA LEU A 104 -0.72 14.58 5.57
C LEU A 104 -1.99 15.42 5.60
N ALA A 105 -1.89 16.75 5.55
CA ALA A 105 -3.06 17.64 5.56
C ALA A 105 -4.05 17.34 4.43
N LEU A 106 -3.59 16.79 3.31
CA LEU A 106 -4.44 16.44 2.17
C LEU A 106 -5.06 15.03 2.26
N HIS A 107 -4.44 14.09 2.99
CA HIS A 107 -4.77 12.65 2.89
C HIS A 107 -4.84 11.89 4.22
N GLU A 108 -4.54 12.52 5.34
CA GLU A 108 -4.46 11.85 6.64
C GLU A 108 -5.82 11.29 7.08
N GLU A 109 -6.90 12.03 6.84
CA GLU A 109 -8.24 11.53 7.13
C GLU A 109 -8.57 10.27 6.33
N GLU A 110 -8.18 10.19 5.05
CA GLU A 110 -8.43 9.01 4.21
C GLU A 110 -7.53 7.81 4.53
N LEU A 111 -6.39 8.03 5.21
CA LEU A 111 -5.62 6.93 5.79
C LEU A 111 -6.36 6.27 6.95
N GLU A 112 -7.30 6.97 7.60
CA GLU A 112 -8.14 6.44 8.67
C GLU A 112 -9.51 6.00 8.18
N LYS A 113 -10.12 6.79 7.29
CA LYS A 113 -11.44 6.60 6.72
C LYS A 113 -11.33 5.83 5.41
N LYS A 114 -11.63 4.54 5.45
CA LYS A 114 -11.70 3.71 4.25
C LYS A 114 -12.83 4.22 3.34
N ARG A 115 -12.48 4.59 2.11
CA ARG A 115 -13.48 4.92 1.08
C ARG A 115 -13.95 3.64 0.41
N GLU A 116 -15.18 3.24 0.70
CA GLU A 116 -15.75 2.02 0.13
C GLU A 116 -16.15 2.22 -1.34
N HIS A 117 -15.99 1.15 -2.12
CA HIS A 117 -16.57 1.02 -3.47
C HIS A 117 -16.18 2.15 -4.46
N LEU A 118 -14.95 2.66 -4.39
CA LEU A 118 -14.42 3.56 -5.45
C LEU A 118 -13.99 2.79 -6.70
N PHE A 119 -13.66 1.52 -6.54
CA PHE A 119 -13.07 0.69 -7.59
C PHE A 119 -13.62 -0.74 -7.54
N TYR A 120 -13.35 -1.48 -8.60
CA TYR A 120 -13.51 -2.92 -8.68
C TYR A 120 -12.27 -3.55 -9.32
N ILE A 121 -11.99 -4.81 -8.99
CA ILE A 121 -10.92 -5.61 -9.59
C ILE A 121 -11.49 -6.35 -10.80
N ARG A 122 -10.77 -6.36 -11.92
CA ARG A 122 -11.17 -7.08 -13.13
C ARG A 122 -10.01 -7.92 -13.65
N TRP A 123 -10.28 -9.16 -14.04
CA TRP A 123 -9.35 -9.94 -14.86
C TRP A 123 -9.30 -9.36 -16.28
N ILE A 124 -8.12 -8.95 -16.73
CA ILE A 124 -7.92 -8.34 -18.05
C ILE A 124 -7.58 -9.44 -19.07
N ASN A 125 -6.42 -10.09 -18.90
CA ASN A 125 -5.95 -11.17 -19.76
C ASN A 125 -4.76 -11.90 -19.10
N ARG A 126 -4.25 -12.95 -19.76
CA ARG A 126 -3.12 -13.76 -19.25
C ARG A 126 -1.79 -13.01 -19.09
N TYR A 127 -1.64 -11.83 -19.70
CA TYR A 127 -0.38 -11.07 -19.70
C TYR A 127 -0.35 -10.01 -18.60
N LEU A 128 -1.45 -9.27 -18.45
CA LEU A 128 -1.60 -8.24 -17.41
C LEU A 128 -2.15 -8.81 -16.10
N GLY A 129 -2.85 -9.94 -16.17
CA GLY A 129 -3.56 -10.50 -15.04
C GLY A 129 -4.75 -9.64 -14.63
N TYR A 130 -4.80 -9.28 -13.35
CA TYR A 130 -5.84 -8.41 -12.78
C TYR A 130 -5.48 -6.93 -12.92
N GLY A 131 -6.50 -6.08 -13.00
CA GLY A 131 -6.38 -4.64 -12.91
C GLY A 131 -7.44 -4.02 -12.00
N VAL A 132 -7.21 -2.79 -11.57
CA VAL A 132 -8.16 -2.00 -10.78
C VAL A 132 -8.85 -1.00 -11.69
N PHE A 133 -10.18 -0.87 -11.58
CA PHE A 133 -10.99 -0.01 -12.44
C PHE A 133 -11.93 0.85 -11.62
N ALA A 134 -12.23 2.06 -12.10
CA ALA A 134 -13.07 3.01 -11.38
C ALA A 134 -14.54 2.56 -11.39
N ALA A 135 -15.15 2.38 -10.21
CA ALA A 135 -16.56 2.03 -10.07
C ALA A 135 -17.50 3.22 -10.31
N ARG A 136 -16.96 4.44 -10.18
CA ARG A 136 -17.63 5.73 -10.39
C ARG A 136 -16.65 6.75 -10.95
N ASP A 137 -17.13 7.93 -11.30
CA ASP A 137 -16.23 9.06 -11.64
C ASP A 137 -15.42 9.48 -10.41
N ILE A 138 -14.10 9.58 -10.54
CA ILE A 138 -13.17 9.94 -9.48
C ILE A 138 -12.59 11.33 -9.80
N PRO A 139 -12.77 12.33 -8.92
CA PRO A 139 -12.15 13.65 -9.08
C PRO A 139 -10.61 13.57 -9.09
N SER A 140 -9.95 14.64 -9.52
CA SER A 140 -8.49 14.76 -9.31
C SER A 140 -8.17 14.88 -7.81
N LEU A 141 -6.93 14.55 -7.43
CA LEU A 141 -6.40 14.60 -6.06
C LEU A 141 -7.17 13.73 -5.05
N THR A 142 -7.89 12.71 -5.53
CA THR A 142 -8.61 11.78 -4.67
C THR A 142 -7.68 10.66 -4.22
N TYR A 143 -7.57 10.46 -2.91
CA TYR A 143 -6.90 9.30 -2.33
C TYR A 143 -7.52 7.99 -2.83
N ILE A 144 -6.67 7.07 -3.28
CA ILE A 144 -7.07 5.75 -3.78
C ILE A 144 -6.79 4.67 -2.74
N GLY A 145 -5.56 4.62 -2.21
CA GLY A 145 -5.14 3.58 -1.27
C GLY A 145 -3.64 3.61 -1.00
N GLU A 146 -3.24 2.88 0.04
CA GLU A 146 -1.83 2.65 0.39
C GLU A 146 -1.34 1.34 -0.24
N TYR A 147 -0.09 1.32 -0.73
CA TYR A 147 0.59 0.08 -1.10
C TYR A 147 1.04 -0.68 0.15
N THR A 148 0.27 -1.68 0.56
CA THR A 148 0.53 -2.46 1.77
C THR A 148 1.16 -3.81 1.48
N GLY A 149 1.82 -4.37 2.49
CA GLY A 149 2.43 -5.69 2.45
C GLY A 149 3.57 -5.80 3.45
N ILE A 150 4.48 -6.75 3.21
CA ILE A 150 5.60 -7.02 4.13
C ILE A 150 6.80 -6.12 3.78
N VAL A 151 7.10 -5.18 4.67
CA VAL A 151 8.32 -4.39 4.67
C VAL A 151 9.49 -5.24 5.14
N GLN A 152 10.40 -5.52 4.21
CA GLN A 152 11.58 -6.34 4.46
C GLN A 152 12.77 -5.85 3.64
N LYS A 153 13.97 -6.34 3.96
CA LYS A 153 15.14 -6.10 3.11
C LYS A 153 14.98 -6.83 1.76
N ARG A 154 15.33 -6.14 0.67
CA ARG A 154 15.38 -6.71 -0.68
C ARG A 154 16.29 -7.94 -0.71
N ARG A 155 15.73 -9.05 -1.19
CA ARG A 155 16.42 -10.32 -1.47
C ARG A 155 16.50 -10.48 -2.99
N ASN A 156 17.54 -9.91 -3.60
CA ASN A 156 17.68 -9.72 -5.06
C ASN A 156 17.24 -10.92 -5.92
N ARG A 157 17.57 -12.17 -5.54
CA ARG A 157 17.19 -13.37 -6.30
C ARG A 157 15.68 -13.69 -6.21
N LYS A 158 15.08 -13.58 -5.03
CA LYS A 158 13.64 -13.86 -4.82
C LYS A 158 12.75 -12.74 -5.35
N ASN A 159 13.14 -11.48 -5.12
CA ASN A 159 12.33 -10.33 -5.52
C ASN A 159 12.36 -10.03 -7.02
N ARG A 160 13.35 -10.54 -7.78
CA ARG A 160 13.44 -10.30 -9.24
C ARG A 160 12.20 -10.79 -9.98
N PHE A 161 11.69 -11.96 -9.60
CA PHE A 161 10.57 -12.64 -10.27
C PHE A 161 9.21 -12.37 -9.60
N ASN A 162 9.17 -11.53 -8.56
CA ASN A 162 7.94 -11.21 -7.85
C ASN A 162 7.37 -9.88 -8.34
N ASP A 163 6.26 -9.92 -9.06
CA ASP A 163 5.64 -8.72 -9.64
C ASP A 163 5.06 -7.74 -8.62
N TYR A 164 4.89 -8.19 -7.38
CA TYR A 164 4.24 -7.44 -6.29
C TYR A 164 5.24 -6.74 -5.36
N VAL A 165 6.50 -6.58 -5.78
CA VAL A 165 7.54 -5.91 -5.01
C VAL A 165 7.59 -4.42 -5.34
N PHE A 166 7.26 -3.59 -4.37
CA PHE A 166 7.37 -2.14 -4.47
C PHE A 166 8.65 -1.66 -3.76
N SER A 167 9.38 -0.71 -4.37
CA SER A 167 10.55 -0.10 -3.72
C SER A 167 10.09 0.71 -2.51
N TYR A 168 10.54 0.34 -1.31
CA TYR A 168 10.18 1.10 -0.12
C TYR A 168 11.05 2.36 -0.05
N ASP A 169 10.58 3.40 -0.72
CA ASP A 169 11.24 4.69 -0.75
C ASP A 169 11.13 5.36 0.63
N LEU A 170 12.28 5.49 1.31
CA LEU A 170 12.35 6.24 2.57
C LEU A 170 12.67 7.70 2.24
N CYS A 171 11.62 8.40 1.85
CA CYS A 171 11.61 9.85 1.65
C CYS A 171 12.45 10.34 0.46
N GLY A 172 12.18 9.82 -0.73
CA GLY A 172 12.83 10.21 -1.99
C GLY A 172 14.23 9.63 -2.18
N LYS A 173 14.58 8.54 -1.49
CA LYS A 173 15.85 7.82 -1.66
C LYS A 173 15.60 6.33 -1.83
N SER A 174 16.19 5.76 -2.89
CA SER A 174 16.25 4.31 -3.05
C SER A 174 16.84 3.66 -1.80
N THR A 175 16.22 2.58 -1.36
CA THR A 175 16.65 1.88 -0.15
C THR A 175 16.86 0.40 -0.41
N ARG A 176 17.48 -0.25 0.58
CA ARG A 176 17.60 -1.71 0.64
C ARG A 176 16.31 -2.40 1.04
N TRP A 177 15.23 -1.68 1.33
CA TRP A 177 13.94 -2.25 1.73
C TRP A 177 12.95 -2.22 0.57
N CYS A 178 12.00 -3.14 0.63
CA CYS A 178 10.86 -3.20 -0.26
C CYS A 178 9.60 -3.54 0.54
N ILE A 179 8.46 -3.18 -0.02
CA ILE A 179 7.16 -3.73 0.37
C ILE A 179 6.91 -4.91 -0.56
N ASP A 180 6.80 -6.11 0.02
CA ASP A 180 6.46 -7.33 -0.71
C ASP A 180 4.97 -7.64 -0.48
N ALA A 181 4.17 -7.46 -1.54
CA ALA A 181 2.74 -7.68 -1.51
C ALA A 181 2.32 -9.06 -2.06
N GLN A 182 3.25 -10.01 -2.21
CA GLN A 182 2.94 -11.32 -2.80
C GLN A 182 2.03 -12.14 -1.89
N GLU A 183 2.45 -12.37 -0.65
CA GLU A 183 1.73 -13.20 0.34
C GLU A 183 0.77 -12.38 1.21
N LYS A 184 1.08 -11.12 1.48
CA LYS A 184 0.23 -10.21 2.25
C LYS A 184 0.17 -8.86 1.56
N GLY A 185 -1.02 -8.35 1.26
CA GLY A 185 -1.19 -7.02 0.67
C GLY A 185 -2.66 -6.65 0.50
N ASN A 186 -2.94 -5.56 -0.20
CA ASN A 186 -4.32 -5.16 -0.53
C ASN A 186 -4.52 -5.04 -2.04
N PHE A 187 -5.65 -4.47 -2.45
CA PHE A 187 -6.02 -4.29 -3.86
C PHE A 187 -5.01 -3.48 -4.69
N THR A 188 -4.18 -2.63 -4.06
CA THR A 188 -3.23 -1.77 -4.81
C THR A 188 -2.14 -2.58 -5.51
N ARG A 189 -1.91 -3.84 -5.10
CA ARG A 189 -1.03 -4.80 -5.78
C ARG A 189 -1.49 -5.14 -7.22
N PHE A 190 -2.74 -4.83 -7.57
CA PHE A 190 -3.31 -5.02 -8.91
C PHE A 190 -3.28 -3.73 -9.76
N LEU A 191 -2.70 -2.63 -9.27
CA LEU A 191 -2.52 -1.42 -10.07
C LEU A 191 -1.45 -1.66 -11.12
N ASN A 192 -1.84 -1.59 -12.40
CA ASN A 192 -0.93 -1.84 -13.52
C ASN A 192 -0.12 -0.60 -13.92
N HIS A 193 0.91 -0.86 -14.74
CA HIS A 193 1.72 0.19 -15.34
C HIS A 193 0.98 0.94 -16.45
N SER A 194 1.26 2.24 -16.58
CA SER A 194 1.09 2.99 -17.81
C SER A 194 2.18 4.07 -17.92
N ASP A 195 2.63 4.37 -19.14
CA ASP A 195 3.47 5.55 -19.44
C ASP A 195 2.69 6.87 -19.35
N LYS A 196 1.36 6.80 -19.43
CA LYS A 196 0.44 7.95 -19.30
C LYS A 196 -0.54 7.73 -18.14
N PRO A 197 -0.03 7.50 -16.91
CA PRO A 197 -0.84 7.04 -15.80
C PRO A 197 -1.88 8.07 -15.36
N ASN A 198 -2.91 7.59 -14.66
CA ASN A 198 -3.92 8.43 -14.01
C ASN A 198 -3.80 8.48 -12.49
N LEU A 199 -2.86 7.73 -11.92
CA LEU A 199 -2.46 7.81 -10.52
C LEU A 199 -1.05 8.36 -10.36
N THR A 200 -0.80 8.95 -9.20
CA THR A 200 0.54 9.30 -8.72
C THR A 200 0.76 8.65 -7.37
N SER A 201 1.94 8.03 -7.21
CA SER A 201 2.39 7.53 -5.92
C SER A 201 3.15 8.61 -5.16
N ARG A 202 2.96 8.65 -3.85
CA ARG A 202 3.63 9.62 -2.98
C ARG A 202 3.94 8.98 -1.64
N TRP A 203 5.14 9.24 -1.15
CA TRP A 203 5.51 8.85 0.20
C TRP A 203 5.04 9.92 1.19
N LEU A 204 4.67 9.50 2.38
CA LEU A 204 4.49 10.34 3.57
C LEU A 204 5.03 9.61 4.79
N ILE A 205 5.34 10.32 5.86
CA ILE A 205 5.69 9.78 7.17
C ILE A 205 4.53 10.06 8.11
N ARG A 206 4.01 8.99 8.70
CA ARG A 206 2.99 9.01 9.74
C ARG A 206 3.42 8.01 10.82
N ASN A 207 3.24 8.37 12.08
CA ASN A 207 3.54 7.52 13.24
C ASN A 207 4.94 6.88 13.12
N GLY A 208 5.93 7.73 12.86
CA GLY A 208 7.34 7.33 12.75
C GLY A 208 7.74 6.58 11.48
N ILE A 209 6.83 6.02 10.68
CA ILE A 209 7.17 5.18 9.52
C ILE A 209 6.74 5.80 8.20
N THR A 210 7.34 5.33 7.10
CA THR A 210 6.97 5.79 5.75
C THR A 210 5.78 4.99 5.22
N HIS A 211 4.80 5.66 4.64
CA HIS A 211 3.68 5.08 3.90
C HIS A 211 3.80 5.46 2.43
N ILE A 212 3.35 4.60 1.52
CA ILE A 212 3.33 4.86 0.08
C ILE A 212 1.88 4.85 -0.38
N ILE A 213 1.34 6.02 -0.66
CA ILE A 213 -0.06 6.20 -1.05
C ILE A 213 -0.18 6.47 -2.54
N PHE A 214 -1.36 6.19 -3.08
CA PHE A 214 -1.78 6.59 -4.42
C PHE A 214 -2.94 7.56 -4.36
N TYR A 215 -2.91 8.57 -5.22
CA TYR A 215 -4.03 9.46 -5.48
C TYR A 215 -4.20 9.70 -6.98
N SER A 216 -5.40 10.09 -7.40
CA SER A 216 -5.69 10.44 -8.79
C SER A 216 -5.00 11.75 -9.18
N ASN A 217 -4.28 11.76 -10.30
CA ASN A 217 -3.60 12.98 -10.80
C ASN A 217 -4.41 13.77 -11.83
N LYS A 218 -5.58 13.24 -12.20
CA LYS A 218 -6.57 13.83 -13.08
C LYS A 218 -7.93 13.24 -12.76
N ARG A 219 -8.99 13.84 -13.30
CA ARG A 219 -10.33 13.24 -13.25
C ARG A 219 -10.32 11.90 -13.99
N ILE A 220 -10.88 10.86 -13.37
CA ILE A 220 -10.99 9.50 -13.93
C ILE A 220 -12.47 9.20 -14.15
N LYS A 221 -12.82 8.73 -15.35
CA LYS A 221 -14.20 8.32 -15.66
C LYS A 221 -14.48 6.91 -15.15
N LYS A 222 -15.73 6.65 -14.73
CA LYS A 222 -16.21 5.28 -14.43
C LYS A 222 -15.78 4.31 -15.53
N GLY A 223 -15.34 3.12 -15.15
CA GLY A 223 -14.88 2.06 -16.06
C GLY A 223 -13.44 2.24 -16.56
N THR A 224 -12.76 3.34 -16.24
CA THR A 224 -11.35 3.53 -16.61
C THR A 224 -10.44 2.72 -15.69
N GLN A 225 -9.41 2.08 -16.23
CA GLN A 225 -8.39 1.39 -15.43
C GLN A 225 -7.53 2.40 -14.66
N LEU A 226 -7.28 2.14 -13.38
CA LEU A 226 -6.36 2.89 -12.54
C LEU A 226 -4.95 2.33 -12.74
N THR A 227 -4.02 3.22 -13.11
CA THR A 227 -2.64 2.86 -13.47
C THR A 227 -1.64 3.88 -12.94
N TYR A 228 -0.41 3.44 -12.65
CA TYR A 228 0.70 4.30 -12.23
C TYR A 228 1.98 3.99 -13.00
N CYS A 229 2.98 4.87 -12.93
CA CYS A 229 4.29 4.61 -13.52
C CYS A 229 5.12 3.73 -12.56
N TYR A 230 5.50 2.52 -12.99
CA TYR A 230 6.36 1.62 -12.21
C TYR A 230 7.80 2.14 -12.07
N GLY A 231 8.16 3.12 -12.90
CA GLY A 231 9.46 3.75 -12.93
C GLY A 231 10.44 3.04 -13.87
N PRO A 232 11.48 3.76 -14.33
CA PRO A 232 12.38 3.28 -15.38
C PRO A 232 13.17 2.02 -14.97
N LEU A 233 13.50 1.89 -13.67
CA LEU A 233 14.26 0.74 -13.17
C LEU A 233 13.49 -0.58 -13.18
N TYR A 234 12.16 -0.54 -13.29
CA TYR A 234 11.34 -1.75 -13.35
C TYR A 234 11.64 -2.54 -14.64
N TRP A 235 11.59 -1.84 -15.78
CA TRP A 235 11.82 -2.42 -17.10
C TRP A 235 13.27 -2.79 -17.38
N HIS A 236 14.24 -2.22 -16.67
CA HIS A 236 15.64 -2.65 -16.81
C HIS A 236 15.92 -4.03 -16.18
N ARG A 237 15.09 -4.47 -15.22
CA ARG A 237 15.33 -5.71 -14.45
C ARG A 237 14.48 -6.88 -14.91
N ARG A 238 13.50 -6.60 -15.76
CA ARG A 238 12.59 -7.55 -16.39
C ARG A 238 12.73 -7.40 -17.89
N SER A 239 12.75 -8.49 -18.63
CA SER A 239 12.59 -8.39 -20.08
C SER A 239 11.34 -7.56 -20.34
N SER A 240 11.40 -6.63 -21.29
CA SER A 240 10.19 -5.94 -21.76
C SER A 240 9.12 -7.01 -22.01
N PRO A 241 7.85 -6.80 -21.61
CA PRO A 241 6.79 -7.66 -22.09
C PRO A 241 6.97 -7.70 -23.59
N ALA A 242 7.15 -8.89 -24.17
CA ALA A 242 7.21 -8.99 -25.62
C ALA A 242 5.91 -8.35 -26.11
N LEU A 243 6.03 -7.16 -26.68
CA LEU A 243 4.94 -6.52 -27.40
C LEU A 243 4.69 -7.45 -28.57
N LEU A 244 3.68 -8.31 -28.42
CA LEU A 244 3.11 -9.16 -29.45
C LEU A 244 1.73 -8.59 -29.77
#